data_AF-A0A961G3U3-F1
#
_entry.id   AF-A0A961G3U3-F1
#
_cell.length_a   1.000
_cell.length_b   1.000
_cell.length_c   1.000
_cell.angle_alpha   90.00
_cell.angle_beta   90.00
_cell.angle_gamma   90.00
#
_symmetry.space_group_name_H-M   'P 1'
#
loop_
_entity.id
_entity.type
_entity.pdbx_description
1 polymer ?
#
loop_
_entity_poly.entity_id
_entity_poly.type
_entity_poly.pdbx_seq_one_letter_code
_entity_poly.pdbx_strand_id
1 'polypeptide(L)'
;MDGFFQFLSSPNVPTDMKFSHSRFALIGLSLALGFPAMAKEEKPAAPAVGKPDLRQASAKVDALISKAYKEHKITPNEPVSDEIFLRRAYLDIAGRIPTIEEAEEFQ
;
A
#
# COMPACT_ATOMS: atom_id res chain seq x y z
N MET A 1 -0.19 30.99 -13.62
CA MET A 1 -0.16 29.74 -12.82
C MET A 1 0.44 30.10 -11.46
N ASP A 2 -0.17 31.05 -10.74
CA ASP A 2 0.56 31.86 -9.75
C ASP A 2 -0.06 31.82 -8.34
N GLY A 3 -1.22 31.16 -8.17
CA GLY A 3 -1.92 31.09 -6.89
C GLY A 3 -1.44 29.98 -5.95
N PHE A 4 -0.88 28.89 -6.49
CA PHE A 4 -0.46 27.74 -5.68
C PHE A 4 0.79 28.05 -4.85
N PHE A 5 1.74 28.80 -5.41
CA PHE A 5 2.95 29.22 -4.69
C PHE A 5 2.68 30.36 -3.69
N GLN A 6 1.66 31.19 -3.92
CA GLN A 6 1.20 32.21 -2.95
C GLN A 6 0.58 31.57 -1.70
N PHE A 7 -0.06 30.41 -1.83
CA PHE A 7 -0.68 29.67 -0.73
C PHE A 7 0.35 29.09 0.26
N LEU A 8 1.47 28.57 -0.25
CA LEU A 8 2.54 27.99 0.57
C LEU A 8 3.39 29.04 1.32
N SER A 9 3.27 30.32 0.93
CA SER A 9 4.01 31.43 1.54
C SER A 9 3.19 32.22 2.58
N SER A 10 1.94 31.80 2.85
CA SER A 10 1.11 32.43 3.89
C SER A 10 1.46 31.88 5.28
N PRO A 11 1.69 32.73 6.30
CA PRO A 11 2.11 32.31 7.65
C PRO A 11 1.00 31.64 8.47
N ASN A 12 -0.12 31.24 7.85
CA ASN A 12 -1.28 30.68 8.54
C ASN A 12 -1.83 29.47 7.78
N VAL A 13 -1.02 28.41 7.73
CA VAL A 13 -1.48 27.07 7.35
C VAL A 13 -2.16 26.47 8.59
N PRO A 14 -3.46 26.11 8.53
CA PRO A 14 -4.13 25.47 9.66
C PRO A 14 -3.48 24.11 9.94
N THR A 15 -2.87 23.98 11.12
CA THR A 15 -2.11 22.79 11.54
C THR A 15 -2.94 21.78 12.35
N ASP A 16 -4.25 21.95 12.46
CA ASP A 16 -5.10 21.12 13.31
C ASP A 16 -5.93 20.08 12.53
N MET A 17 -5.26 19.24 11.74
CA MET A 17 -5.88 17.98 11.35
C MET A 17 -5.73 16.98 12.50
N LYS A 18 -6.74 16.95 13.38
CA LYS A 18 -6.82 16.04 14.55
C LYS A 18 -6.88 14.59 14.09
N PHE A 19 -5.73 13.96 13.90
CA PHE A 19 -5.62 12.52 13.79
C PHE A 19 -6.02 11.91 15.14
N SER A 20 -7.11 11.14 15.17
CA SER A 20 -7.59 10.46 16.37
C SER A 20 -6.49 9.52 16.88
N HIS A 21 -5.92 9.86 18.03
CA HIS A 21 -4.82 9.12 18.63
C HIS A 21 -5.34 7.79 19.16
N SER A 22 -4.85 6.74 18.50
CA SER A 22 -4.95 5.36 18.94
C SER A 22 -4.54 5.22 20.40
N ARG A 23 -5.34 4.48 21.17
CA ARG A 23 -5.21 4.30 22.62
C ARG A 23 -4.09 3.33 22.96
N PHE A 24 -2.85 3.71 22.64
CA PHE A 24 -1.68 2.91 22.96
C PHE A 24 -0.94 3.48 24.17
N ALA A 25 -0.98 2.66 25.22
CA ALA A 25 0.13 2.41 26.14
C ALA A 25 0.53 3.53 27.12
N LEU A 26 -0.10 3.52 28.30
CA LEU A 26 0.58 3.83 29.56
C LEU A 26 0.09 2.89 30.67
N ILE A 27 0.71 1.72 30.78
CA ILE A 27 0.86 1.01 32.06
C ILE A 27 2.31 0.55 32.10
N GLY A 28 3.16 1.39 32.69
CA GLY A 28 4.48 1.03 33.14
C GLY A 28 4.51 1.04 34.67
N LEU A 29 5.29 0.12 35.24
CA LEU A 29 5.84 0.10 36.60
C LEU A 29 5.13 -0.76 37.66
N SER A 30 5.59 -2.01 37.75
CA SER A 30 5.60 -2.83 38.98
C SER A 30 6.70 -3.88 38.80
N LEU A 31 7.90 -3.56 39.29
CA LEU A 31 8.54 -4.14 40.47
C LEU A 31 9.07 -5.57 40.25
N ALA A 32 10.40 -5.66 40.14
CA ALA A 32 11.18 -6.88 40.10
C ALA A 32 11.02 -7.70 41.37
N LEU A 33 10.83 -9.02 41.25
CA LEU A 33 11.33 -10.06 42.17
C LEU A 33 11.19 -11.45 41.50
N GLY A 34 12.34 -12.07 41.19
CA GLY A 34 12.47 -13.52 40.99
C GLY A 34 12.40 -14.04 39.54
N PHE A 35 13.55 -14.47 39.01
CA PHE A 35 13.63 -15.42 37.91
C PHE A 35 13.75 -16.84 38.50
N PRO A 36 12.70 -17.70 38.47
CA PRO A 36 12.90 -19.12 38.64
C PRO A 36 13.05 -19.80 37.28
N ALA A 37 14.20 -20.44 37.14
CA ALA A 37 14.53 -21.65 36.39
C ALA A 37 13.56 -22.20 35.31
N MET A 38 14.13 -22.39 34.12
CA MET A 38 13.81 -23.37 33.07
C MET A 38 12.38 -23.94 33.07
N ALA A 39 11.51 -23.31 32.30
CA ALA A 39 10.45 -24.01 31.58
C ALA A 39 10.84 -24.01 30.11
N LYS A 40 10.81 -25.20 29.50
CA LYS A 40 11.00 -25.41 28.07
C LYS A 40 9.96 -24.57 27.32
N GLU A 41 10.38 -23.46 26.73
CA GLU A 41 9.54 -22.61 25.88
C GLU A 41 9.30 -23.37 24.56
N GLU A 42 8.31 -24.26 24.55
CA GLU A 42 7.68 -24.63 23.30
C GLU A 42 6.87 -23.41 22.88
N LYS A 43 7.52 -22.52 22.11
CA LYS A 43 6.92 -21.35 21.49
C LYS A 43 5.53 -21.76 20.97
N PRO A 44 4.42 -21.22 21.51
CA PRO A 44 3.11 -21.61 21.05
C PRO A 44 3.09 -21.29 19.57
N ALA A 45 2.88 -22.32 18.74
CA ALA A 45 2.66 -22.14 17.32
C ALA A 45 1.56 -21.08 17.21
N ALA A 46 1.93 -19.91 16.68
CA ALA A 46 0.95 -18.91 16.30
C ALA A 46 -0.13 -19.65 15.51
N PRO A 47 -1.44 -19.37 15.75
CA PRO A 47 -2.49 -20.00 14.98
C PRO A 47 -2.09 -19.83 13.52
N ALA A 48 -1.99 -20.94 12.79
CA ALA A 48 -1.63 -20.90 11.39
C ALA A 48 -2.69 -20.04 10.71
N VAL A 49 -2.38 -18.75 10.52
CA VAL A 49 -3.21 -17.85 9.74
C VAL A 49 -3.18 -18.49 8.37
N GLY A 50 -4.27 -19.16 8.02
CA GLY A 50 -4.41 -19.81 6.73
C GLY A 50 -4.04 -18.82 5.64
N LYS A 51 -3.37 -19.29 4.58
CA LYS A 51 -2.99 -18.43 3.46
C LYS A 51 -4.21 -17.61 3.06
N PRO A 52 -4.14 -16.26 3.04
CA PRO A 52 -5.28 -15.45 2.68
C PRO A 52 -5.76 -15.84 1.29
N ASP A 53 -7.08 -15.93 1.11
CA ASP A 53 -7.66 -16.17 -0.19
C ASP A 53 -7.41 -14.95 -1.08
N LEU A 54 -6.40 -15.06 -1.95
CA LEU A 54 -5.96 -13.99 -2.85
C LEU A 54 -7.07 -13.56 -3.80
N ARG A 55 -7.96 -14.48 -4.23
CA ARG A 55 -9.06 -14.14 -5.12
C ARG A 55 -10.08 -13.26 -4.41
N GLN A 56 -10.43 -13.60 -3.17
CA GLN A 56 -11.32 -12.78 -2.37
C GLN A 56 -10.73 -11.40 -2.06
N ALA A 57 -9.42 -11.34 -1.80
CA ALA A 57 -8.73 -10.07 -1.60
C ALA A 57 -8.76 -9.20 -2.87
N SER A 58 -8.43 -9.78 -4.04
CA SER A 58 -8.49 -9.08 -5.33
C SER A 58 -9.90 -8.56 -5.63
N ALA A 59 -10.92 -9.40 -5.46
CA ALA A 59 -12.31 -9.01 -5.73
C ALA A 59 -12.77 -7.82 -4.86
N LYS A 60 -12.27 -7.69 -3.63
CA LYS A 60 -12.54 -6.53 -2.77
C LYS A 60 -11.91 -5.26 -3.34
N VAL A 61 -10.67 -5.34 -3.85
CA VAL A 61 -9.99 -4.21 -4.48
C VAL A 61 -10.74 -3.77 -5.74
N ASP A 62 -11.11 -4.71 -6.60
CA ASP A 62 -11.86 -4.43 -7.84
C ASP A 62 -13.20 -3.71 -7.54
N ALA A 63 -13.90 -4.13 -6.48
CA ALA A 63 -15.13 -3.50 -6.04
C ALA A 63 -14.92 -2.04 -5.58
N LEU A 64 -13.83 -1.75 -4.86
CA LEU A 64 -13.48 -0.41 -4.42
C LEU A 64 -13.15 0.52 -5.60
N ILE A 65 -12.34 0.04 -6.54
CA ILE A 65 -11.97 0.79 -7.74
C ILE A 65 -13.22 1.08 -8.59
N SER A 66 -14.06 0.07 -8.81
CA SER A 66 -15.30 0.20 -9.58
C SER A 66 -16.26 1.21 -8.96
N LYS A 67 -16.34 1.27 -7.62
CA LYS A 67 -17.12 2.26 -6.89
C LYS A 67 -16.56 3.67 -7.14
N ALA A 68 -15.25 3.85 -7.00
CA ALA A 68 -14.60 5.14 -7.22
C ALA A 68 -14.81 5.65 -8.67
N TYR A 69 -14.69 4.79 -9.67
CA TYR A 69 -14.97 5.17 -11.06
C TYR A 69 -16.39 5.69 -11.27
N LYS A 70 -17.40 5.05 -10.66
CA LYS A 70 -18.79 5.51 -10.73
C LYS A 70 -18.99 6.85 -10.03
N GLU A 71 -18.44 7.02 -8.83
CA GLU A 71 -18.55 8.26 -8.05
C GLU A 71 -17.93 9.45 -8.77
N HIS A 72 -16.77 9.23 -9.40
CA HIS A 72 -16.05 10.26 -10.15
C HIS A 72 -16.43 10.36 -11.63
N LYS A 73 -17.38 9.54 -12.11
CA LYS A 73 -17.82 9.48 -13.52
C LYS A 73 -16.65 9.25 -14.49
N ILE A 74 -15.70 8.41 -14.08
CA ILE A 74 -14.52 8.06 -14.87
C ILE A 74 -14.88 6.84 -15.74
N THR A 75 -14.68 6.97 -17.05
CA THR A 75 -14.69 5.84 -17.96
C THR A 75 -13.29 5.24 -17.99
N PRO A 76 -13.11 3.95 -17.64
CA PRO A 76 -11.83 3.28 -17.76
C PRO A 76 -11.34 3.28 -19.20
N ASN A 77 -10.02 3.29 -19.39
CA ASN A 77 -9.45 3.08 -20.72
C ASN A 77 -9.67 1.63 -21.17
N GLU A 78 -9.78 1.44 -22.47
CA GLU A 78 -9.77 0.11 -23.07
C GLU A 78 -8.47 -0.64 -22.69
N PRO A 79 -8.54 -1.97 -22.54
CA PRO A 79 -7.35 -2.79 -22.38
C PRO A 79 -6.36 -2.52 -23.52
N VAL A 80 -5.10 -2.37 -23.16
CA VAL A 80 -4.01 -2.24 -24.13
C VAL A 80 -3.46 -3.63 -24.47
N SER A 81 -2.87 -3.77 -25.66
CA SER A 81 -2.16 -5.00 -26.02
C SER A 81 -0.84 -5.11 -25.26
N ASP A 82 -0.33 -6.33 -25.16
CA ASP A 82 0.90 -6.65 -24.41
C ASP A 82 2.11 -5.89 -24.96
N GLU A 83 2.19 -5.68 -26.28
CA GLU A 83 3.30 -4.96 -26.91
C GLU A 83 3.32 -3.47 -26.51
N ILE A 84 2.13 -2.87 -26.40
CA ILE A 84 1.97 -1.47 -25.98
C ILE A 84 2.28 -1.35 -24.48
N PHE A 85 1.77 -2.29 -23.67
CA PHE A 85 2.05 -2.33 -22.25
C PHE A 85 3.55 -2.46 -21.98
N LEU A 86 4.21 -3.43 -22.61
CA LEU A 86 5.62 -3.70 -22.45
C LEU A 86 6.47 -2.46 -22.79
N ARG A 87 6.21 -1.84 -23.94
CA ARG A 87 6.94 -0.63 -24.35
C ARG A 87 6.79 0.49 -23.31
N ARG A 88 5.58 0.70 -22.78
CA ARG A 88 5.32 1.75 -21.80
C ARG A 88 6.01 1.45 -20.48
N ALA A 89 5.93 0.21 -20.00
CA ALA A 89 6.63 -0.22 -18.80
C ALA A 89 8.15 -0.02 -18.91
N TYR A 90 8.75 -0.38 -20.06
CA TYR A 90 10.18 -0.20 -20.31
C TYR A 90 10.61 1.28 -20.36
N LEU A 91 9.79 2.14 -20.97
CA LEU A 91 10.03 3.58 -20.95
C LEU A 91 9.92 4.17 -19.53
N ASP A 92 8.94 3.72 -18.74
CA ASP A 92 8.70 4.23 -17.39
C ASP A 92 9.76 3.74 -16.37
N ILE A 93 10.24 2.50 -16.51
CA ILE A 93 11.17 1.86 -15.56
C ILE A 93 12.63 2.05 -15.98
N ALA A 94 12.96 1.76 -17.24
CA ALA A 94 14.33 1.73 -17.75
C ALA A 94 14.70 2.94 -18.62
N GLY A 95 13.71 3.73 -19.07
CA GLY A 95 13.95 4.92 -19.89
C GLY A 95 14.33 4.64 -21.35
N ARG A 96 14.13 3.41 -21.84
CA ARG A 96 14.43 3.02 -23.23
C ARG A 96 13.38 2.03 -23.77
N ILE A 97 13.38 1.80 -25.08
CA ILE A 97 12.56 0.77 -25.71
C ILE A 97 13.17 -0.63 -25.40
N PRO A 98 12.35 -1.69 -25.22
CA PRO A 98 12.87 -3.04 -25.06
C PRO A 98 13.64 -3.50 -26.29
N THR A 99 14.64 -4.35 -26.07
CA THR A 99 15.31 -5.12 -27.13
C THR A 99 14.39 -6.24 -27.64
N ILE A 100 14.79 -6.93 -28.71
CA ILE A 100 13.98 -8.02 -29.27
C ILE A 100 13.92 -9.17 -28.27
N GLU A 101 15.05 -9.53 -27.68
CA GLU A 101 15.18 -10.61 -26.70
C GLU A 101 14.31 -10.34 -25.48
N GLU A 102 14.35 -9.11 -24.95
CA GLU A 102 13.49 -8.69 -23.83
C GLU A 102 12.00 -8.73 -24.15
N ALA A 103 11.62 -8.45 -25.41
CA ALA A 103 10.23 -8.54 -25.84
C ALA A 103 9.76 -9.97 -26.03
N GLU A 104 10.63 -10.88 -26.49
CA GLU A 104 10.33 -12.30 -26.64
C GLU A 104 10.25 -13.04 -25.30
N GLU A 105 10.99 -12.59 -24.29
CA GLU A 105 10.92 -13.11 -22.92
C GLU A 105 9.63 -12.73 -22.19
N PHE A 106 8.90 -11.72 -22.67
CA PHE A 106 7.63 -11.28 -22.10
C PHE A 106 6.47 -12.15 -22.63
N GLN A 107 5.87 -12.98 -21.76
CA GLN A 107 4.73 -13.87 -22.06
C GLN A 107 3.63 -13.77 -21.00
#